data_AF-A0A968JNL5-F1
#
_entry.id   AF-A0A968JNL5-F1
#
_cell.length_a   1.000
_cell.length_b   1.000
_cell.length_c   1.000
_cell.angle_alpha   90.00
_cell.angle_beta   90.00
_cell.angle_gamma   90.00
#
_symmetry.space_group_name_H-M   'P 1'
#
loop_
_entity.id
_entity.type
_entity.pdbx_description
1 polymer ?
#
loop_
_entity_poly.entity_id
_entity_poly.type
_entity_poly.pdbx_seq_one_letter_code
_entity_poly.pdbx_strand_id
1 'polypeptide(L)'
;MKNCILPEQSTIFYSRNHENRRFYEYIHLKPSSNFFLIKIDDRGRQTALSFRLMTEREFKHNEDSENLFYNLYFGGLIFIGVFSLIIGYILRFTVFYTYGLYALVMAFFMFINIGFGFKYLHPQQPEVKRFLDVIMVIPLLASFLFFSTSYFNLKKENPLHYRFVLFIFGLYGLALIFLGIYPARLSMIQYIFLNYFLITATYVILTIIALKALVRNRVKALFFLSAFAVLAISGVLFAMIDASIIPHDWVFTNPLL
;
A
#
# COMPACT_ATOMS: atom_id res chain seq x y z
N MET A 1 22.99 36.50 -17.95
CA MET A 1 22.45 35.57 -16.93
C MET A 1 21.46 36.32 -16.08
N LYS A 2 20.15 36.14 -16.28
CA LYS A 2 19.12 36.78 -15.46
C LYS A 2 18.92 35.92 -14.22
N ASN A 3 19.30 36.45 -13.06
CA ASN A 3 19.02 35.86 -11.75
C ASN A 3 17.50 35.76 -11.60
N CYS A 4 16.99 34.53 -11.69
CA CYS A 4 15.60 34.23 -11.39
C CYS A 4 15.49 34.23 -9.87
N ILE A 5 15.05 35.36 -9.30
CA ILE A 5 14.63 35.43 -7.90
C ILE A 5 13.33 34.62 -7.84
N LEU A 6 13.44 33.38 -7.36
CA LEU A 6 12.28 32.54 -7.09
C LEU A 6 11.43 33.27 -6.03
N PRO A 7 10.10 33.35 -6.18
CA PRO A 7 9.25 33.98 -5.19
C PRO A 7 9.42 33.27 -3.83
N GLU A 8 9.47 34.10 -2.79
CA GLU A 8 9.85 33.81 -1.40
C GLU A 8 8.93 32.81 -0.67
N GLN A 9 7.85 32.35 -1.31
CA GLN A 9 6.96 31.32 -0.78
C GLN A 9 7.27 29.96 -1.41
N SER A 10 8.47 29.45 -1.17
CA SER A 10 8.69 28.01 -1.26
C SER A 10 8.00 27.37 -0.06
N THR A 11 6.72 27.00 -0.17
CA THR A 11 6.14 26.04 0.76
C THR A 11 6.86 24.73 0.54
N ILE A 12 7.83 24.46 1.41
CA ILE A 12 8.52 23.19 1.45
C ILE A 12 7.43 22.13 1.62
N PHE A 13 7.34 21.12 0.74
CA PHE A 13 6.33 20.06 0.79
C PHE A 13 6.24 19.36 2.18
N TYR A 14 7.29 19.50 2.99
CA TYR A 14 7.39 19.00 4.35
C TYR A 14 6.49 19.73 5.37
N SER A 15 6.09 20.99 5.12
CA SER A 15 5.13 21.73 5.94
C SER A 15 3.82 21.86 5.17
N ARG A 16 2.75 21.19 5.62
CA ARG A 16 1.41 21.38 5.06
C ARG A 16 0.69 22.48 5.82
N ASN A 17 0.12 23.43 5.09
CA ASN A 17 -0.73 24.48 5.65
C ASN A 17 -2.13 23.96 6.06
N HIS A 18 -2.55 22.80 5.52
CA HIS A 18 -3.88 22.24 5.72
C HIS A 18 -3.85 20.77 6.12
N GLU A 19 -4.68 20.39 7.09
CA GLU A 19 -4.87 19.01 7.56
C GLU A 19 -5.74 18.19 6.60
N ASN A 20 -5.15 17.74 5.51
CA ASN A 20 -5.80 16.88 4.54
C ASN A 20 -4.85 15.75 4.09
N ARG A 21 -5.42 14.60 3.69
CA ARG A 21 -4.67 13.47 3.12
C ARG A 21 -3.95 13.89 1.82
N ARG A 22 -4.59 14.72 0.99
CA ARG A 22 -4.03 15.33 -0.22
C ARG A 22 -3.27 16.61 0.12
N PHE A 23 -2.24 16.89 -0.65
CA PHE A 23 -1.60 18.19 -0.64
C PHE A 23 -2.41 19.13 -1.54
N TYR A 24 -2.81 20.29 -1.02
CA TYR A 24 -3.46 21.34 -1.80
C TYR A 24 -3.04 22.71 -1.27
N GLU A 25 -3.01 23.69 -2.17
CA GLU A 25 -2.70 25.08 -1.87
C GLU A 25 -3.65 26.00 -2.64
N TYR A 26 -4.03 27.11 -2.02
CA TYR A 26 -4.88 28.11 -2.68
C TYR A 26 -4.03 28.99 -3.59
N ILE A 27 -4.39 29.02 -4.88
CA ILE A 27 -3.70 29.86 -5.87
C ILE A 27 -4.62 31.03 -6.24
N HIS A 28 -4.19 32.25 -5.93
CA HIS A 28 -4.88 33.45 -6.40
C HIS A 28 -4.46 33.76 -7.83
N LEU A 29 -5.35 33.49 -8.78
CA LEU A 29 -5.14 33.76 -10.21
C LEU A 29 -5.16 35.28 -10.45
N LYS A 30 -4.02 35.86 -10.84
CA LYS A 30 -4.00 37.22 -11.40
C LYS A 30 -4.48 37.17 -12.85
N PRO A 31 -5.30 38.13 -13.33
CA PRO A 31 -5.85 38.13 -14.69
C PRO A 31 -4.80 38.05 -15.82
N SER A 32 -3.54 38.39 -15.54
CA SER A 32 -2.44 38.47 -16.51
C SER A 32 -1.43 37.33 -16.43
N SER A 33 -1.62 36.34 -15.56
CA SER A 33 -0.67 35.22 -15.38
C SER A 33 -1.15 33.98 -16.13
N ASN A 34 -0.47 33.65 -17.23
CA ASN A 34 -0.86 32.55 -18.11
C ASN A 34 -0.12 31.22 -17.85
N PHE A 35 0.86 31.19 -16.94
CA PHE A 35 1.64 29.98 -16.65
C PHE A 35 2.10 29.92 -15.20
N PHE A 36 2.16 28.69 -14.67
CA PHE A 36 2.69 28.36 -13.35
C PHE A 36 3.87 27.40 -13.53
N LEU A 37 4.96 27.64 -12.80
CA LEU A 37 6.11 26.75 -12.76
C LEU A 37 6.13 26.05 -11.41
N ILE A 38 6.06 24.72 -11.43
CA ILE A 38 6.15 23.87 -10.25
C ILE A 38 7.47 23.12 -10.33
N LYS A 39 8.35 23.34 -9.34
CA LYS A 39 9.58 22.56 -9.19
C LYS A 39 9.32 21.42 -8.21
N ILE A 40 9.53 20.20 -8.67
CA ILE A 40 9.35 18.99 -7.88
C ILE A 40 10.73 18.34 -7.70
N ASP A 41 11.09 18.03 -6.46
CA ASP A 41 12.24 17.19 -6.14
C ASP A 41 11.71 15.93 -5.43
N ASP A 42 11.50 14.87 -6.20
CA ASP A 42 11.04 13.57 -5.67
C ASP A 42 12.18 12.71 -5.12
N ARG A 43 13.38 13.28 -4.97
CA ARG A 43 14.52 12.67 -4.28
C ARG A 43 14.90 11.25 -4.75
N GLY A 44 14.51 10.83 -5.96
CA GLY A 44 14.79 9.52 -6.56
C GLY A 44 13.64 8.50 -6.46
N ARG A 45 12.45 8.88 -5.98
CA ARG A 45 11.23 8.13 -6.26
C ARG A 45 10.70 8.52 -7.65
N GLN A 46 10.01 7.59 -8.29
CA GLN A 46 9.18 7.86 -9.46
C GLN A 46 7.75 7.95 -8.95
N THR A 47 7.45 8.98 -8.15
CA THR A 47 6.09 9.20 -7.68
C THR A 47 5.33 9.80 -8.85
N ALA A 48 4.36 9.07 -9.36
CA ALA A 48 3.44 9.61 -10.33
C ALA A 48 2.58 10.69 -9.62
N LEU A 49 2.70 11.93 -10.10
CA LEU A 49 2.03 13.10 -9.53
C LEU A 49 0.94 13.55 -10.50
N SER A 50 -0.29 13.64 -10.00
CA SER A 50 -1.41 14.23 -10.73
C SER A 50 -1.71 15.62 -10.16
N PHE A 51 -1.76 16.61 -11.04
CA PHE A 51 -2.12 17.99 -10.68
C PHE A 51 -3.50 18.29 -11.25
N ARG A 52 -4.42 18.77 -10.39
CA ARG A 52 -5.71 19.31 -10.81
C ARG A 52 -5.90 20.70 -10.22
N LEU A 53 -6.32 21.63 -11.07
CA LEU A 53 -6.86 22.92 -10.64
C LEU A 53 -8.37 22.74 -10.44
N MET A 54 -8.86 23.08 -9.27
CA MET A 54 -10.25 22.92 -8.88
C MET A 54 -10.72 24.17 -8.14
N THR A 55 -12.02 24.46 -8.23
CA THR A 55 -12.63 25.44 -7.33
C THR A 55 -12.75 24.85 -5.92
N GLU A 56 -12.85 25.71 -4.90
CA GLU A 56 -13.00 25.25 -3.51
C GLU A 56 -14.25 24.36 -3.33
N ARG A 57 -15.34 24.67 -4.04
CA ARG A 57 -16.58 23.90 -3.98
C ARG A 57 -16.41 22.51 -4.59
N GLU A 58 -15.77 22.40 -5.75
CA GLU A 58 -15.48 21.10 -6.39
C GLU A 58 -14.53 20.26 -5.53
N PHE A 59 -13.48 20.87 -4.98
CA PHE A 59 -12.55 20.17 -4.09
C PHE A 59 -13.26 19.59 -2.87
N LYS A 60 -14.07 20.39 -2.17
CA LYS A 60 -14.85 19.92 -1.01
C LYS A 60 -15.81 18.79 -1.37
N HIS A 61 -16.54 18.93 -2.47
CA HIS A 61 -17.50 17.91 -2.90
C HIS A 61 -16.82 16.57 -3.24
N ASN A 62 -15.69 16.60 -3.95
CA ASN A 62 -14.91 15.40 -4.25
C ASN A 62 -14.32 14.78 -2.98
N GLU A 63 -13.77 15.61 -2.09
CA GLU A 63 -13.16 15.14 -0.85
C GLU A 63 -14.18 14.48 0.09
N ASP A 64 -15.39 15.03 0.21
CA ASP A 64 -16.46 14.45 1.02
C ASP A 64 -16.94 13.10 0.45
N SER A 65 -17.15 13.05 -0.85
CA SER A 65 -17.62 11.84 -1.55
C SER A 65 -16.59 10.71 -1.47
N GLU A 66 -15.31 11.03 -1.66
CA GLU A 66 -14.24 10.06 -1.50
C GLU A 66 -14.05 9.62 -0.04
N ASN A 67 -14.12 10.55 0.92
CA ASN A 67 -14.02 10.20 2.34
C ASN A 67 -15.14 9.25 2.76
N LEU A 68 -16.37 9.42 2.25
CA LEU A 68 -17.46 8.47 2.48
C LEU A 68 -17.08 7.06 1.99
N PHE A 69 -16.55 6.95 0.77
CA PHE A 69 -16.10 5.68 0.21
C PHE A 69 -15.00 5.03 1.07
N TYR A 70 -13.98 5.80 1.45
CA TYR A 70 -12.89 5.26 2.27
C TYR A 70 -13.35 4.86 3.68
N ASN A 71 -14.27 5.61 4.29
CA ASN A 71 -14.83 5.26 5.59
C ASN A 71 -15.57 3.92 5.55
N LEU A 72 -16.36 3.68 4.49
CA LEU A 72 -17.03 2.40 4.28
C LEU A 72 -16.02 1.27 3.97
N TYR A 73 -15.01 1.54 3.15
CA TYR A 73 -13.96 0.59 2.80
C TYR A 73 -13.16 0.13 4.02
N PHE A 74 -12.63 1.07 4.81
CA PHE A 74 -11.87 0.74 6.02
C PHE A 74 -12.76 0.17 7.12
N GLY A 75 -13.96 0.70 7.29
CA GLY A 75 -14.94 0.15 8.23
C GLY A 75 -15.27 -1.31 7.93
N GLY A 76 -15.51 -1.64 6.65
CA GLY A 76 -15.75 -3.00 6.19
C GLY A 76 -14.55 -3.93 6.42
N LEU A 77 -13.34 -3.49 6.07
CA LEU A 77 -12.12 -4.27 6.30
C LEU A 77 -11.85 -4.55 7.77
N ILE A 78 -11.98 -3.53 8.63
CA ILE A 78 -11.82 -3.68 10.08
C ILE A 78 -12.90 -4.60 10.63
N PHE A 79 -14.15 -4.44 10.19
CA PHE A 79 -15.26 -5.30 10.59
C PHE A 79 -14.97 -6.77 10.23
N ILE A 80 -14.59 -7.06 8.98
CA ILE A 80 -14.24 -8.42 8.54
C ILE A 80 -13.05 -8.97 9.35
N GLY A 81 -12.03 -8.14 9.60
CA GLY A 81 -10.87 -8.52 10.40
C GLY A 81 -11.24 -8.93 11.82
N VAL A 82 -11.94 -8.05 12.54
CA VAL A 82 -12.40 -8.29 13.92
C VAL A 82 -13.38 -9.46 13.99
N PHE A 83 -14.35 -9.50 13.07
CA PHE A 83 -15.31 -10.60 12.99
C PHE A 83 -14.61 -11.95 12.80
N SER A 84 -13.59 -12.00 11.93
CA SER A 84 -12.80 -13.21 11.72
C SER A 84 -12.02 -13.61 12.98
N LEU A 85 -11.49 -12.66 13.74
CA LEU A 85 -10.84 -12.97 15.02
C LEU A 85 -11.84 -13.55 16.03
N ILE A 86 -13.06 -13.01 16.12
CA ILE A 86 -14.13 -13.51 16.99
C ILE A 86 -14.53 -14.93 16.58
N ILE A 87 -14.73 -15.18 15.28
CA ILE A 87 -15.05 -16.52 14.77
C ILE A 87 -13.90 -17.49 15.05
N GLY A 88 -12.64 -17.04 14.90
CA GLY A 88 -11.47 -17.82 15.30
C GLY A 88 -11.47 -18.17 16.78
N TYR A 89 -11.88 -17.25 17.64
CA TYR A 89 -12.05 -17.47 19.08
C TYR A 89 -13.11 -18.52 19.39
N ILE A 90 -14.28 -18.42 18.76
CA ILE A 90 -15.41 -19.33 18.98
C ILE A 90 -15.10 -20.73 18.41
N LEU A 91 -14.69 -20.81 17.14
CA LEU A 91 -14.48 -22.08 16.43
C LEU A 91 -13.12 -22.72 16.71
N ARG A 92 -12.17 -21.99 17.31
CA ARG A 92 -10.79 -22.43 17.56
C ARG A 92 -10.05 -22.90 16.30
N PHE A 93 -10.44 -22.41 15.12
CA PHE A 93 -9.74 -22.69 13.87
C PHE A 93 -8.74 -21.58 13.55
N THR A 94 -7.46 -21.97 13.46
CA THR A 94 -6.32 -21.07 13.21
C THR A 94 -6.50 -20.21 11.97
N VAL A 95 -7.16 -20.74 10.93
CA VAL A 95 -7.37 -20.03 9.66
C VAL A 95 -8.07 -18.69 9.84
N PHE A 96 -9.07 -18.61 10.73
CA PHE A 96 -9.82 -17.37 10.96
C PHE A 96 -8.99 -16.32 11.70
N TYR A 97 -8.12 -16.74 12.64
CA TYR A 97 -7.18 -15.82 13.28
C TYR A 97 -6.19 -15.24 12.28
N THR A 98 -5.60 -16.11 11.45
CA THR A 98 -4.62 -15.68 10.45
C THR A 98 -5.22 -14.77 9.38
N TYR A 99 -6.47 -15.04 8.99
CA TYR A 99 -7.22 -14.20 8.06
C TYR A 99 -7.58 -12.85 8.68
N GLY A 100 -8.07 -12.83 9.92
CA GLY A 100 -8.39 -11.59 10.63
C GLY A 100 -7.17 -10.70 10.81
N LEU A 101 -6.02 -11.28 11.17
CA LEU A 101 -4.75 -10.56 11.25
C LEU A 101 -4.34 -9.97 9.90
N TYR A 102 -4.40 -10.76 8.83
CA TYR A 102 -4.11 -10.28 7.48
C TYR A 102 -5.03 -9.12 7.07
N ALA A 103 -6.34 -9.22 7.31
CA ALA A 103 -7.30 -8.18 6.98
C ALA A 103 -7.01 -6.86 7.72
N LEU A 104 -6.64 -6.92 9.00
CA LEU A 104 -6.29 -5.74 9.79
C LEU A 104 -4.97 -5.11 9.34
N VAL A 105 -3.95 -5.93 9.05
CA VAL A 105 -2.67 -5.43 8.52
C VAL A 105 -2.86 -4.81 7.14
N MET A 106 -3.70 -5.41 6.28
CA MET A 106 -4.07 -4.87 4.97
C MET A 106 -4.80 -3.52 5.10
N ALA A 107 -5.75 -3.41 6.03
CA ALA A 107 -6.43 -2.16 6.33
C ALA A 107 -5.42 -1.08 6.76
N PHE A 108 -4.50 -1.42 7.66
CA PHE A 108 -3.49 -0.47 8.12
C PHE A 108 -2.49 -0.06 7.03
N PHE A 109 -2.06 -1.02 6.20
CA PHE A 109 -1.22 -0.77 5.03
C PHE A 109 -1.90 0.21 4.07
N MET A 110 -3.16 -0.02 3.71
CA MET A 110 -3.94 0.85 2.84
C MET A 110 -4.15 2.25 3.46
N PHE A 111 -4.40 2.32 4.77
CA PHE A 111 -4.58 3.58 5.50
C PHE A 111 -3.34 4.49 5.43
N ILE A 112 -2.15 3.89 5.52
CA ILE A 112 -0.88 4.61 5.37
C ILE A 112 -0.68 5.04 3.91
N ASN A 113 -0.90 4.15 2.95
CA ASN A 113 -0.65 4.41 1.52
C ASN A 113 -1.59 5.47 0.92
N ILE A 114 -2.86 5.50 1.32
CA ILE A 114 -3.84 6.51 0.87
C ILE A 114 -3.55 7.91 1.46
N GLY A 115 -2.69 8.00 2.49
CA GLY A 115 -2.28 9.27 3.10
C GLY A 115 -3.09 9.67 4.34
N PHE A 116 -4.01 8.83 4.81
CA PHE A 116 -4.68 9.05 6.11
C PHE A 116 -3.72 8.95 7.28
N GLY A 117 -2.63 8.18 7.15
CA GLY A 117 -1.56 8.18 8.14
C GLY A 117 -0.92 9.56 8.32
N PHE A 118 -0.83 10.37 7.27
CA PHE A 118 -0.35 11.74 7.40
C PHE A 118 -1.31 12.59 8.22
N LYS A 119 -2.63 12.45 8.00
CA LYS A 119 -3.66 13.20 8.74
C LYS A 119 -3.71 12.83 10.23
N TYR A 120 -3.60 11.54 10.57
CA TYR A 120 -3.90 11.05 11.92
C TYR A 120 -2.69 10.54 12.72
N LEU A 121 -1.63 10.04 12.08
CA LEU A 121 -0.50 9.39 12.76
C LEU A 121 0.76 10.26 12.82
N HIS A 122 1.12 10.96 11.73
CA HIS A 122 2.40 11.67 11.62
C HIS A 122 2.31 13.01 10.86
N PRO A 123 1.41 13.93 11.23
CA PRO A 123 1.18 15.18 10.49
C PRO A 123 2.41 16.09 10.38
N GLN A 124 3.36 16.00 11.31
CA GLN A 124 4.52 16.88 11.38
C GLN A 124 5.84 16.19 10.98
N GLN A 125 5.82 14.90 10.61
CA GLN A 125 7.04 14.12 10.37
C GLN A 125 7.00 13.37 9.03
N PRO A 126 7.30 14.04 7.90
CA PRO A 126 7.23 13.43 6.58
C PRO A 126 8.22 12.28 6.36
N GLU A 127 9.33 12.25 7.11
CA GLU A 127 10.28 11.13 7.07
C GLU A 127 9.69 9.83 7.63
N VAL A 128 8.75 9.93 8.57
CA VAL A 128 8.02 8.76 9.10
C VAL A 128 7.16 8.11 8.02
N LYS A 129 6.52 8.91 7.15
CA LYS A 129 5.78 8.36 6.00
C LYS A 129 6.69 7.51 5.12
N ARG A 130 7.87 8.06 4.79
CA ARG A 130 8.86 7.41 3.92
C ARG A 130 9.29 6.05 4.47
N PHE A 131 9.45 5.96 5.79
CA PHE A 131 9.78 4.72 6.49
C PHE A 131 8.58 3.75 6.55
N LEU A 132 7.40 4.26 6.89
CA LEU A 132 6.17 3.47 7.02
C LEU A 132 5.72 2.84 5.69
N ASP A 133 5.75 3.58 4.59
CA ASP A 133 5.41 3.08 3.24
C ASP A 133 6.23 1.84 2.88
N VAL A 134 7.47 1.82 3.37
CA VAL A 134 8.48 0.84 3.01
C VAL A 134 8.48 -0.36 3.96
N ILE A 135 8.39 -0.11 5.26
CA ILE A 135 8.40 -1.18 6.27
C ILE A 135 7.09 -1.98 6.28
N MET A 136 5.93 -1.36 5.96
CA MET A 136 4.61 -1.99 6.09
C MET A 136 4.33 -3.06 5.04
N VAL A 137 5.12 -3.13 3.97
CA VAL A 137 5.05 -4.21 2.98
C VAL A 137 5.38 -5.56 3.62
N ILE A 138 6.37 -5.60 4.52
CA ILE A 138 6.81 -6.84 5.17
C ILE A 138 5.70 -7.48 6.04
N PRO A 139 5.09 -6.80 7.03
CA PRO A 139 4.01 -7.38 7.82
C PRO A 139 2.80 -7.76 6.97
N LEU A 140 2.53 -7.03 5.88
CA LEU A 140 1.48 -7.40 4.92
C LEU A 140 1.77 -8.74 4.25
N LEU A 141 2.96 -8.91 3.67
CA LEU A 141 3.37 -10.16 3.04
C LEU A 141 3.46 -11.32 4.03
N ALA A 142 3.99 -11.06 5.23
CA ALA A 142 4.11 -12.04 6.30
C ALA A 142 2.74 -12.54 6.76
N SER A 143 1.80 -11.64 7.04
CA SER A 143 0.44 -12.02 7.44
C SER A 143 -0.31 -12.76 6.33
N PHE A 144 -0.12 -12.36 5.07
CA PHE A 144 -0.72 -13.05 3.92
C PHE A 144 -0.16 -14.46 3.71
N LEU A 145 1.16 -14.63 3.84
CA LEU A 145 1.83 -15.93 3.77
C LEU A 145 1.40 -16.84 4.93
N PHE A 146 1.23 -16.27 6.13
CA PHE A 146 0.73 -16.99 7.30
C PHE A 146 -0.70 -17.48 7.11
N PHE A 147 -1.59 -16.59 6.63
CA PHE A 147 -2.97 -16.93 6.26
C PHE A 147 -3.01 -18.07 5.26
N SER A 148 -2.27 -17.96 4.16
CA SER A 148 -2.24 -18.97 3.10
C SER A 148 -1.73 -20.32 3.60
N THR A 149 -0.74 -20.32 4.48
CA THR A 149 -0.21 -21.53 5.11
C THR A 149 -1.26 -22.22 5.99
N SER A 150 -2.03 -21.44 6.76
CA SER A 150 -3.14 -21.98 7.56
C SER A 150 -4.31 -22.44 6.70
N TYR A 151 -4.62 -21.73 5.60
CA TYR A 151 -5.73 -22.05 4.70
C TYR A 151 -5.54 -23.41 4.01
N PHE A 152 -4.33 -23.69 3.52
CA PHE A 152 -3.97 -24.96 2.89
C PHE A 152 -3.44 -26.02 3.86
N ASN A 153 -3.41 -25.72 5.16
CA ASN A 153 -2.88 -26.58 6.22
C ASN A 153 -1.48 -27.15 5.87
N LEU A 154 -0.62 -26.27 5.34
CA LEU A 154 0.61 -26.64 4.64
C LEU A 154 1.56 -27.49 5.48
N LYS A 155 1.62 -27.22 6.80
CA LYS A 155 2.49 -27.94 7.74
C LYS A 155 2.20 -29.44 7.75
N LYS A 156 0.93 -29.84 7.66
CA LYS A 156 0.53 -31.26 7.66
C LYS A 156 0.60 -31.85 6.27
N GLU A 157 0.14 -31.09 5.27
CA GLU A 157 -0.14 -31.66 3.97
C GLU A 157 1.01 -31.53 2.96
N ASN A 158 1.98 -30.63 3.19
CA ASN A 158 3.18 -30.54 2.36
C ASN A 158 4.38 -29.90 3.11
N PRO A 159 5.11 -30.69 3.91
CA PRO A 159 6.18 -30.18 4.78
C PRO A 159 7.34 -29.53 4.02
N LEU A 160 7.58 -29.93 2.77
CA LEU A 160 8.60 -29.29 1.93
C LEU A 160 8.24 -27.83 1.62
N HIS A 161 7.01 -27.57 1.19
CA HIS A 161 6.56 -26.21 0.90
C HIS A 161 6.48 -25.38 2.18
N TYR A 162 6.13 -26.01 3.31
CA TYR A 162 6.18 -25.35 4.61
C TYR A 162 7.61 -24.90 5.00
N ARG A 163 8.64 -25.70 4.70
CA ARG A 163 10.05 -25.28 4.89
C ARG A 163 10.43 -24.09 4.01
N PHE A 164 9.98 -24.06 2.75
CA PHE A 164 10.18 -22.89 1.88
C PHE A 164 9.46 -21.63 2.40
N VAL A 165 8.25 -21.79 2.91
CA VAL A 165 7.53 -20.69 3.59
C VAL A 165 8.33 -20.16 4.77
N LEU A 166 8.88 -21.03 5.62
CA LEU A 166 9.72 -20.62 6.75
C LEU A 166 11.00 -19.91 6.29
N PHE A 167 11.61 -20.34 5.18
CA PHE A 167 12.75 -19.66 4.59
C PHE A 167 12.39 -18.23 4.15
N ILE A 168 11.25 -18.04 3.49
CA ILE A 168 10.74 -16.71 3.11
C ILE A 168 10.46 -15.84 4.34
N PHE A 169 9.88 -16.41 5.41
CA PHE A 169 9.75 -15.70 6.69
C PHE A 169 11.08 -15.26 7.28
N GLY A 170 12.12 -16.09 7.16
CA GLY A 170 13.48 -15.73 7.54
C GLY A 170 14.01 -14.53 6.74
N LEU A 171 13.75 -14.49 5.43
CA LEU A 171 14.11 -13.36 4.57
C LEU A 171 13.37 -12.06 4.97
N TYR A 172 12.10 -12.15 5.38
CA TYR A 172 11.37 -11.00 5.93
C TYR A 172 12.00 -10.46 7.20
N GLY A 173 12.39 -11.34 8.12
CA GLY A 173 13.09 -10.95 9.35
C GLY A 173 14.43 -10.28 9.03
N LEU A 174 15.20 -10.85 8.09
CA LEU A 174 16.46 -10.27 7.65
C LEU A 174 16.28 -8.90 6.99
N ALA A 175 15.23 -8.72 6.19
CA ALA A 175 14.91 -7.43 5.58
C ALA A 175 14.57 -6.37 6.63
N LEU A 176 13.83 -6.72 7.69
CA LEU A 176 13.56 -5.79 8.80
C LEU A 176 14.84 -5.40 9.56
N ILE A 177 15.74 -6.35 9.81
CA ILE A 177 17.03 -6.07 10.44
C ILE A 177 17.89 -5.15 9.55
N PHE A 178 17.94 -5.42 8.24
CA PHE A 178 18.67 -4.60 7.29
C PHE A 178 18.20 -3.14 7.28
N LEU A 179 16.88 -2.92 7.40
CA LEU A 179 16.29 -1.58 7.52
C LEU A 179 16.72 -0.86 8.80
N GLY A 180 16.82 -1.57 9.92
CA GLY A 180 17.21 -1.00 11.22
C GLY A 180 18.69 -0.60 11.32
N ILE A 181 19.56 -1.22 10.52
CA ILE A 181 21.03 -1.02 10.60
C ILE A 181 21.53 0.07 9.63
N TYR A 182 20.84 0.33 8.51
CA TYR A 182 21.34 1.22 7.45
C TYR A 182 20.53 2.53 7.31
N PRO A 183 20.95 3.64 7.95
CA PRO A 183 20.26 4.93 7.87
C PRO A 183 20.59 5.77 6.62
N ALA A 184 21.17 5.22 5.54
CA ALA A 184 21.63 6.00 4.40
C ALA A 184 20.63 6.05 3.22
N ARG A 185 20.61 7.16 2.47
CA ARG A 185 19.75 7.32 1.27
C ARG A 185 20.00 6.26 0.18
N LEU A 186 21.22 5.73 0.08
CA LEU A 186 21.61 4.66 -0.84
C LEU A 186 21.00 3.28 -0.48
N SER A 187 20.68 3.03 0.80
CA SER A 187 20.08 1.76 1.22
C SER A 187 18.61 1.63 0.80
N MET A 188 17.92 2.74 0.54
CA MET A 188 16.49 2.72 0.26
C MET A 188 16.14 2.15 -1.12
N ILE A 189 16.94 2.45 -2.15
CA ILE A 189 16.73 1.88 -3.49
C ILE A 189 16.90 0.36 -3.43
N GLN A 190 17.97 -0.11 -2.78
CA GLN A 190 18.23 -1.54 -2.56
C GLN A 190 17.08 -2.21 -1.80
N TYR A 191 16.53 -1.52 -0.80
CA TYR A 191 15.39 -2.00 -0.03
C TYR A 191 14.10 -2.08 -0.88
N ILE A 192 13.85 -1.12 -1.77
CA ILE A 192 12.72 -1.17 -2.70
C ILE A 192 12.85 -2.40 -3.62
N PHE A 193 14.04 -2.64 -4.20
CA PHE A 193 14.30 -3.86 -4.99
C PHE A 193 14.08 -5.13 -4.18
N LEU A 194 14.56 -5.17 -2.93
CA LEU A 194 14.33 -6.29 -2.03
C LEU A 194 12.84 -6.53 -1.79
N ASN A 195 12.02 -5.48 -1.63
CA ASN A 195 10.57 -5.62 -1.49
C ASN A 195 9.93 -6.20 -2.75
N TYR A 196 10.25 -5.67 -3.92
CA TYR A 196 9.73 -6.22 -5.19
C TYR A 196 10.10 -7.68 -5.37
N PHE A 197 11.34 -8.06 -5.01
CA PHE A 197 11.77 -9.46 -5.00
C PHE A 197 10.93 -10.31 -4.03
N LEU A 198 10.75 -9.84 -2.79
CA LEU A 198 9.95 -10.53 -1.76
C LEU A 198 8.48 -10.67 -2.15
N ILE A 199 7.86 -9.62 -2.71
CA ILE A 199 6.49 -9.64 -3.25
C ILE A 199 6.42 -10.73 -4.32
N THR A 200 7.30 -10.68 -5.32
CA THR A 200 7.30 -11.64 -6.44
C THR A 200 7.49 -13.07 -5.94
N ALA A 201 8.45 -13.31 -5.05
CA ALA A 201 8.70 -14.62 -4.46
C ALA A 201 7.46 -15.16 -3.72
N THR A 202 6.76 -14.32 -2.96
CA THR A 202 5.51 -14.67 -2.26
C THR A 202 4.41 -15.04 -3.25
N TYR A 203 4.22 -14.23 -4.28
CA TYR A 203 3.17 -14.47 -5.27
C TYR A 203 3.41 -15.78 -6.03
N VAL A 204 4.65 -16.02 -6.44
CA VAL A 204 5.05 -17.25 -7.14
C VAL A 204 4.83 -18.49 -6.26
N ILE A 205 5.33 -18.49 -5.01
CA ILE A 205 5.20 -19.67 -4.14
C ILE A 205 3.73 -19.97 -3.83
N LEU A 206 2.91 -18.94 -3.60
CA LEU A 206 1.48 -19.11 -3.31
C LEU A 206 0.70 -19.61 -4.53
N THR A 207 1.06 -19.14 -5.72
CA THR A 207 0.51 -19.67 -6.98
C THR A 207 0.82 -21.15 -7.13
N ILE A 208 2.08 -21.55 -6.92
CA ILE A 208 2.51 -22.96 -7.00
C ILE A 208 1.76 -23.82 -5.97
N ILE A 209 1.63 -23.34 -4.72
CA ILE A 209 0.89 -24.01 -3.66
C ILE A 209 -0.58 -24.20 -4.06
N ALA A 210 -1.23 -23.14 -4.55
CA ALA A 210 -2.64 -23.16 -4.90
C ALA A 210 -2.92 -24.05 -6.13
N LEU A 211 -2.05 -24.02 -7.14
CA LEU A 211 -2.16 -24.89 -8.31
C LEU A 211 -2.00 -26.37 -7.94
N LYS A 212 -1.03 -26.71 -7.08
CA LYS A 212 -0.89 -28.09 -6.56
C LYS A 212 -2.10 -28.51 -5.72
N ALA A 213 -2.70 -27.59 -4.97
CA ALA A 213 -3.88 -27.85 -4.18
C ALA A 213 -5.13 -28.18 -5.02
N LEU A 214 -5.16 -27.84 -6.32
CA LEU A 214 -6.27 -28.20 -7.22
C LEU A 214 -6.47 -29.71 -7.32
N VAL A 215 -5.39 -30.48 -7.27
CA VAL A 215 -5.44 -31.96 -7.35
C VAL A 215 -6.05 -32.56 -6.09
N ARG A 216 -5.85 -31.92 -4.93
CA ARG A 216 -6.25 -32.45 -3.62
C ARG A 216 -7.61 -31.95 -3.17
N ASN A 217 -7.86 -30.65 -3.31
CA ASN A 217 -9.11 -30.01 -2.93
C ASN A 217 -9.43 -28.86 -3.88
N ARG A 218 -10.02 -29.22 -5.02
CA ARG A 218 -10.36 -28.30 -6.11
C ARG A 218 -11.17 -27.09 -5.65
N VAL A 219 -12.17 -27.30 -4.79
CA VAL A 219 -13.06 -26.22 -4.32
C VAL A 219 -12.26 -25.20 -3.52
N LYS A 220 -11.53 -25.64 -2.48
CA LYS A 220 -10.71 -24.73 -1.65
C LYS A 220 -9.65 -23.99 -2.48
N ALA A 221 -9.00 -24.70 -3.41
CA ALA A 221 -7.98 -24.12 -4.27
C ALA A 221 -8.55 -23.06 -5.25
N LEU A 222 -9.71 -23.32 -5.86
CA LEU A 222 -10.38 -22.36 -6.75
C LEU A 222 -10.84 -21.10 -5.99
N PHE A 223 -11.39 -21.25 -4.78
CA PHE A 223 -11.72 -20.10 -3.94
C PHE A 223 -10.47 -19.22 -3.67
N PHE A 224 -9.35 -19.84 -3.29
CA PHE A 224 -8.11 -19.09 -3.08
C PHE A 224 -7.59 -18.44 -4.37
N LEU A 225 -7.52 -19.20 -5.47
CA LEU A 225 -7.02 -18.70 -6.76
C LEU A 225 -7.87 -17.54 -7.30
N SER A 226 -9.19 -17.58 -7.12
CA SER A 226 -10.07 -16.49 -7.55
C SER A 226 -9.78 -15.19 -6.80
N ALA A 227 -9.73 -15.25 -5.47
CA ALA A 227 -9.39 -14.10 -4.63
C ALA A 227 -7.96 -13.60 -4.90
N PHE A 228 -7.03 -14.55 -5.05
CA PHE A 228 -5.62 -14.24 -5.31
C PHE A 228 -5.39 -13.63 -6.70
N ALA A 229 -6.16 -14.04 -7.72
CA ALA A 229 -6.09 -13.42 -9.04
C ALA A 229 -6.53 -11.96 -9.01
N VAL A 230 -7.59 -11.62 -8.26
CA VAL A 230 -8.01 -10.23 -8.06
C VAL A 230 -6.90 -9.41 -7.40
N LEU A 231 -6.24 -9.95 -6.36
CA LEU A 231 -5.11 -9.29 -5.72
C LEU A 231 -3.91 -9.12 -6.67
N ALA A 232 -3.57 -10.15 -7.45
CA ALA A 232 -2.46 -10.11 -8.40
C ALA A 232 -2.69 -9.09 -9.53
N ILE A 233 -3.88 -9.09 -10.12
CA ILE A 233 -4.26 -8.12 -11.14
C ILE A 233 -4.22 -6.70 -10.55
N SER A 234 -4.76 -6.51 -9.34
CA SER A 234 -4.73 -5.21 -8.66
C SER A 234 -3.30 -4.73 -8.40
N GLY A 235 -2.41 -5.63 -7.96
CA GLY A 235 -1.00 -5.32 -7.73
C GLY A 235 -0.24 -4.96 -9.01
N VAL A 236 -0.50 -5.68 -10.11
CA VAL A 236 0.08 -5.37 -11.43
C VAL A 236 -0.43 -4.01 -11.92
N LEU A 237 -1.73 -3.74 -11.83
CA LEU A 237 -2.30 -2.45 -12.20
C LEU A 237 -1.69 -1.32 -11.36
N PHE A 238 -1.57 -1.51 -10.06
CA PHE A 238 -0.93 -0.54 -9.17
C PHE A 238 0.53 -0.26 -9.59
N ALA A 239 1.32 -1.29 -9.87
CA ALA A 239 2.70 -1.13 -10.33
C ALA A 239 2.80 -0.44 -11.70
N MET A 240 1.88 -0.73 -12.63
CA MET A 240 1.85 -0.08 -13.94
C MET A 240 1.48 1.40 -13.84
N ILE A 241 0.58 1.75 -12.93
CA ILE A 241 0.19 3.11 -12.62
C ILE A 241 1.37 3.87 -11.97
N ASP A 242 2.03 3.28 -10.98
CA ASP A 242 3.20 3.86 -10.31
C ASP A 242 4.36 4.09 -11.31
N ALA A 243 4.59 3.12 -12.21
CA ALA A 243 5.57 3.23 -13.29
C ALA A 243 5.17 4.24 -14.41
N SER A 244 4.05 4.95 -14.27
CA SER A 244 3.52 5.90 -15.25
C SER A 244 3.25 5.30 -16.65
N ILE A 245 3.09 3.97 -16.74
CA ILE A 245 2.73 3.28 -17.98
C ILE A 245 1.25 3.51 -18.29
N ILE A 246 0.41 3.51 -17.25
CA ILE A 246 -1.01 3.83 -17.33
C ILE A 246 -1.23 5.23 -16.76
N PRO A 247 -1.93 6.13 -17.47
CA PRO A 247 -2.29 7.44 -16.93
C PRO A 247 -3.08 7.31 -15.63
N HIS A 248 -2.76 8.12 -14.64
CA HIS A 248 -3.47 8.15 -13.35
C HIS A 248 -4.97 8.44 -13.46
N ASP A 249 -5.39 9.04 -14.57
CA ASP A 249 -6.77 9.48 -14.79
C ASP A 249 -7.69 8.34 -15.27
N TRP A 250 -7.12 7.20 -15.69
CA TRP A 250 -7.85 6.09 -16.31
C TRP A 250 -8.36 5.04 -15.32
N VAL A 251 -7.73 4.93 -14.14
CA VAL A 251 -8.05 3.88 -13.16
C VAL A 251 -8.67 4.53 -11.93
N PHE A 252 -9.58 3.81 -11.26
CA PHE A 252 -10.23 4.12 -9.98
C PHE A 252 -9.27 4.41 -8.80
N THR A 253 -8.01 4.78 -9.05
CA THR A 253 -7.06 5.32 -8.07
C THR A 253 -7.39 6.76 -7.66
N ASN A 254 -8.20 7.47 -8.46
CA ASN A 254 -9.01 8.59 -8.03
C ASN A 254 -10.45 8.05 -7.98
N PRO A 255 -11.05 7.83 -6.80
CA PRO A 255 -12.41 7.28 -6.73
C PRO A 255 -13.44 8.13 -7.49
N LEU A 256 -13.09 9.36 -7.86
CA LEU A 256 -13.91 10.23 -8.69
C LEU A 256 -13.03 10.93 -9.73
N LEU A 257 -13.31 10.64 -11.00
CA LEU A 257 -13.35 11.71 -11.99
C LEU A 257 -14.14 12.88 -11.42
#